data_AF-A0A9N9V0C9-F1
#
_entry.id   AF-A0A9N9V0C9-F1
#
_cell.length_a   1.000
_cell.length_b   1.000
_cell.length_c   1.000
_cell.angle_alpha   90.00
_cell.angle_beta   90.00
_cell.angle_gamma   90.00
#
_symmetry.space_group_name_H-M   'P 1'
#
loop_
_entity.id
_entity.type
_entity.pdbx_description
1 polymer ?
#
loop_
_entity_poly.entity_id
_entity_poly.type
_entity_poly.pdbx_seq_one_letter_code
_entity_poly.pdbx_strand_id
1 'polypeptide(L)'
;MSYPAGICALPCQAAGGDELHTYTLANHPKLAFLWKHVIPRASECYGTTFKNEEAEITELGLATKPDGYTFGISTNIVSHPMFPAFISSLHLNFRIDRIHQHIKTETRRVEARTGHHCFNSLQQFPAPGDLRELLATMSGFATKLAGTTRKFLREVYRFIHTQINSNYDGHKSDLIEGEERRNCMDMGKQVRLMQHRLAMQHLEHDFILARVEVQMNAVGEEGILSIQSDRTYHQ
;
A
#
# COMPACT_ATOMS: atom_id res chain seq x y z
N MET A 1 4.54 15.16 18.52
CA MET A 1 3.57 14.07 18.80
C MET A 1 3.56 13.15 17.59
N SER A 2 3.97 11.89 17.76
CA SER A 2 3.83 10.86 16.72
C SER A 2 2.46 10.21 16.90
N TYR A 3 1.56 10.33 15.93
CA TYR A 3 0.28 9.63 15.97
C TYR A 3 0.52 8.16 15.60
N PRO A 4 0.06 7.19 16.39
CA PRO A 4 0.12 5.79 16.00
C PRO A 4 -0.69 5.59 14.71
N ALA A 5 -0.20 4.73 13.82
CA ALA A 5 -0.94 4.38 12.62
C ALA A 5 -2.25 3.67 13.02
N GLY A 6 -3.37 4.11 12.49
CA GLY A 6 -4.68 3.61 12.87
C GLY A 6 -5.81 4.15 11.99
N ILE A 7 -6.94 3.45 12.03
CA ILE A 7 -8.20 3.90 11.45
C ILE A 7 -9.30 3.64 12.48
N CYS A 8 -10.16 4.62 12.74
CA CYS A 8 -11.24 4.44 13.70
C CYS A 8 -12.46 5.32 13.40
N ALA A 9 -13.60 4.90 13.94
CA ALA A 9 -14.78 5.74 14.09
C ALA A 9 -14.78 6.32 15.50
N LEU A 10 -15.00 7.63 15.60
CA LEU A 10 -15.25 8.30 16.88
C LEU A 10 -16.70 8.07 17.32
N PRO A 11 -17.02 8.20 18.61
CA PRO A 11 -18.39 8.05 19.11
C PRO A 11 -19.39 8.92 18.32
N CYS A 12 -20.50 8.32 17.90
CA CYS A 12 -21.56 9.02 17.18
C CYS A 12 -22.17 10.10 18.09
N GLN A 13 -22.40 11.28 17.54
CA GLN A 13 -23.08 12.38 18.22
C GLN A 13 -24.44 12.61 17.57
N ALA A 14 -25.51 12.55 18.35
CA ALA A 14 -26.84 12.96 17.89
C ALA A 14 -26.98 14.47 18.10
N ALA A 15 -27.20 15.22 17.03
CA ALA A 15 -27.38 16.66 17.10
C ALA A 15 -28.61 17.07 16.26
N GLY A 16 -29.70 17.43 16.94
CA GLY A 16 -30.88 18.00 16.26
C GLY A 16 -31.63 17.03 15.33
N GLY A 17 -31.56 15.72 15.59
CA GLY A 17 -32.20 14.68 14.74
C GLY A 17 -31.28 14.10 13.66
N ASP A 18 -30.14 14.74 13.41
CA ASP A 18 -29.10 14.23 12.51
C ASP A 18 -28.09 13.37 13.30
N GLU A 19 -27.62 12.27 12.70
CA GLU A 19 -26.55 11.42 13.25
C GLU A 19 -25.20 11.84 12.65
N LEU A 20 -24.28 12.31 13.50
CA LEU A 20 -22.93 12.70 13.11
C LEU A 20 -21.93 11.57 13.40
N HIS A 21 -21.37 11.01 12.34
CA HIS A 21 -20.25 10.08 12.39
C HIS A 21 -18.96 10.81 12.05
N THR A 22 -17.92 10.64 12.88
CA THR A 22 -16.58 11.17 12.58
C THR A 22 -15.60 10.02 12.51
N TYR A 23 -14.67 10.09 11.57
CA TYR A 23 -13.72 9.04 11.26
C TYR A 23 -12.31 9.60 11.15
N THR A 24 -11.34 8.82 11.58
CA THR A 24 -9.92 9.19 11.47
C THR A 24 -9.13 8.07 10.80
N LEU A 25 -8.14 8.45 10.01
CA LEU A 25 -7.15 7.56 9.42
C LEU A 25 -5.79 8.23 9.53
N ALA A 26 -4.84 7.57 10.18
CA ALA A 26 -3.46 8.02 10.31
C ALA A 26 -2.50 6.90 9.91
N ASN A 27 -1.50 7.23 9.10
CA ASN A 27 -0.35 6.40 8.80
C ASN A 27 0.90 7.28 8.87
N HIS A 28 1.26 7.70 10.08
CA HIS A 28 2.34 8.66 10.33
C HIS A 28 3.71 8.10 9.85
N PRO A 29 4.60 8.95 9.29
CA PRO A 29 4.47 10.39 9.05
C PRO A 29 3.82 10.75 7.71
N LYS A 30 3.21 9.79 7.03
CA LYS A 30 2.91 9.88 5.60
C LYS A 30 1.55 10.54 5.34
N LEU A 31 0.53 10.13 6.10
CA LEU A 31 -0.86 10.41 5.72
C LEU A 31 -1.78 10.55 6.94
N ALA A 32 -2.62 11.57 6.98
CA ALA A 32 -3.60 11.80 8.06
C ALA A 32 -4.90 12.43 7.54
N PHE A 33 -6.02 11.75 7.75
CA PHE A 33 -7.36 12.22 7.37
C PHE A 33 -8.30 12.23 8.56
N LEU A 34 -9.14 13.27 8.61
CA LEU A 34 -10.29 13.39 9.49
C LEU A 34 -11.50 13.71 8.62
N TRP A 35 -12.54 12.89 8.64
CA TRP A 35 -13.75 13.18 7.87
C TRP A 35 -14.99 12.89 8.70
N LYS A 36 -16.06 13.58 8.37
CA LYS A 36 -17.35 13.42 9.02
C LYS A 36 -18.44 13.12 8.01
N HIS A 37 -19.42 12.35 8.43
CA HIS A 37 -20.60 12.01 7.67
C HIS A 37 -21.81 12.28 8.55
N VAL A 38 -22.72 13.11 8.05
CA VAL A 38 -23.96 13.46 8.74
C VAL A 38 -25.08 12.73 8.03
N ILE A 39 -25.83 11.85 8.68
CA ILE A 39 -26.99 11.19 8.06
C ILE A 39 -28.22 12.10 8.25
N PRO A 40 -29.02 12.41 7.20
CA PRO A 40 -29.00 11.88 5.83
C PRO A 40 -28.29 12.79 4.79
N ARG A 41 -27.33 13.61 5.23
CA ARG A 41 -26.63 14.60 4.40
C ARG A 41 -25.33 14.05 3.80
N ALA A 42 -24.74 14.82 2.89
CA ALA A 42 -23.47 14.47 2.26
C ALA A 42 -22.30 14.43 3.26
N SER A 43 -21.27 13.66 2.90
CA SER A 43 -20.03 13.58 3.67
C SER A 43 -19.14 14.80 3.48
N GLU A 44 -18.53 15.30 4.56
CA GLU A 44 -17.55 16.39 4.56
C GLU A 44 -16.18 15.85 4.99
N CYS A 45 -15.15 16.05 4.16
CA CYS A 45 -13.81 15.53 4.41
C CYS A 45 -12.81 16.67 4.68
N TYR A 46 -12.03 16.55 5.75
CA TYR A 46 -10.95 17.45 6.12
C TYR A 46 -9.62 16.68 6.19
N GLY A 47 -8.84 16.72 5.11
CA GLY A 47 -7.56 16.01 5.03
C GLY A 47 -6.35 16.95 5.14
N THR A 48 -5.26 16.46 5.74
CA THR A 48 -3.93 17.06 5.55
C THR A 48 -2.99 15.97 5.04
N THR A 49 -2.30 16.26 3.93
CA THR A 49 -1.27 15.37 3.40
C THR A 49 0.08 16.05 3.58
N PHE A 50 1.16 15.29 3.79
CA PHE A 50 2.49 15.89 3.93
C PHE A 50 3.07 16.18 2.55
N LYS A 51 3.80 17.31 2.41
CA LYS A 51 4.28 17.97 1.18
C LYS A 51 4.81 17.11 0.01
N ASN A 52 5.20 15.86 0.23
CA ASN A 52 5.69 14.96 -0.82
C ASN A 52 4.63 13.96 -1.32
N GLU A 53 3.45 13.91 -0.70
CA GLU A 53 2.39 12.91 -0.97
C GLU A 53 1.14 13.54 -1.59
N GLU A 54 0.98 14.86 -1.47
CA GLU A 54 -0.17 15.62 -1.99
C GLU A 54 -0.30 15.47 -3.51
N ALA A 55 0.83 15.58 -4.24
CA ALA A 55 0.85 15.41 -5.70
C ALA A 55 0.46 13.99 -6.14
N GLU A 56 0.90 12.95 -5.43
CA GLU A 56 0.57 11.55 -5.75
C GLU A 56 -0.89 11.22 -5.42
N ILE A 57 -1.44 11.79 -4.34
CA ILE A 57 -2.86 11.61 -3.97
C ILE A 57 -3.77 12.35 -4.96
N THR A 58 -3.40 13.55 -5.41
CA THR A 58 -4.12 14.26 -6.49
C THR A 58 -4.06 13.49 -7.81
N GLU A 59 -2.92 12.87 -8.15
CA GLU A 59 -2.77 12.03 -9.33
C GLU A 59 -3.64 10.76 -9.26
N LEU A 60 -3.76 10.14 -8.09
CA LEU A 60 -4.64 8.99 -7.84
C LEU A 60 -6.12 9.36 -7.71
N GLY A 61 -6.42 10.57 -7.26
CA GLY A 61 -7.78 11.04 -6.97
C GLY A 61 -8.50 11.70 -8.13
N LEU A 62 -7.79 12.34 -9.08
CA LEU A 62 -8.43 13.19 -10.10
C LEU A 62 -7.71 13.27 -11.46
N ALA A 63 -6.55 12.63 -11.65
CA ALA A 63 -5.92 12.61 -12.97
C ALA A 63 -6.51 11.48 -13.83
N THR A 64 -7.61 11.76 -14.51
CA THR A 64 -7.91 11.17 -15.82
C THR A 64 -6.74 11.47 -16.76
N LYS A 65 -5.66 10.67 -16.69
CA LYS A 65 -4.64 10.69 -17.74
C LYS A 65 -5.27 10.08 -19.01
N PRO A 66 -5.09 10.69 -20.19
CA PRO A 66 -5.54 10.14 -21.46
C PRO A 66 -4.91 8.77 -21.80
N ASP A 67 -3.80 8.44 -21.12
CA ASP A 67 -2.97 7.28 -21.46
C ASP A 67 -3.30 6.07 -20.55
N GLY A 68 -4.46 5.47 -20.79
CA GLY A 68 -4.64 4.02 -20.75
C GLY A 68 -4.69 3.27 -19.41
N TYR A 69 -4.54 3.91 -18.26
CA TYR A 69 -4.79 3.27 -16.95
C TYR A 69 -5.85 4.04 -16.15
N THR A 70 -7.08 4.03 -16.65
CA THR A 70 -8.26 4.34 -15.83
C THR A 70 -8.39 3.25 -14.77
N PHE A 71 -8.02 3.57 -13.52
CA PHE A 71 -8.51 2.78 -12.40
C PHE A 71 -10.04 2.87 -12.50
N GLY A 72 -10.72 1.75 -12.78
CA GLY A 72 -12.17 1.66 -12.98
C GLY A 72 -12.97 1.91 -11.70
N ILE A 73 -12.68 3.02 -11.02
CA ILE A 73 -13.42 3.56 -9.89
C ILE A 73 -14.77 3.99 -10.46
N SER A 74 -15.83 3.24 -10.12
CA SER A 74 -17.20 3.66 -10.39
C SER A 74 -17.40 5.06 -9.82
N THR A 75 -17.92 6.01 -10.59
CA THR A 75 -18.20 7.39 -10.11
C THR A 75 -19.09 7.38 -8.86
N ASN A 76 -19.89 6.33 -8.71
CA ASN A 76 -20.78 6.08 -7.59
C ASN A 76 -20.08 5.87 -6.24
N ILE A 77 -18.80 5.44 -6.23
CA ILE A 77 -18.10 5.20 -4.96
C ILE A 77 -17.50 6.47 -4.35
N VAL A 78 -17.42 7.56 -5.11
CA VAL A 78 -16.84 8.84 -4.67
C VAL A 78 -17.72 9.53 -3.62
N SER A 79 -19.05 9.38 -3.73
CA SER A 79 -20.01 9.92 -2.76
C SER A 79 -20.12 9.09 -1.48
N HIS A 80 -19.50 7.91 -1.42
CA HIS A 80 -19.62 7.02 -0.27
C HIS A 80 -18.81 7.57 0.93
N PRO A 81 -19.34 7.52 2.17
CA PRO A 81 -18.66 8.06 3.36
C PRO A 81 -17.29 7.48 3.63
N MET A 82 -17.04 6.24 3.22
CA MET A 82 -15.74 5.56 3.36
C MET A 82 -14.77 5.82 2.20
N PHE A 83 -15.14 6.63 1.21
CA PHE A 83 -14.27 6.95 0.09
C PHE A 83 -12.89 7.50 0.52
N PRO A 84 -12.76 8.40 1.52
CA PRO A 84 -11.46 8.88 1.99
C PRO A 84 -10.54 7.75 2.47
N ALA A 85 -11.09 6.77 3.21
CA ALA A 85 -10.34 5.59 3.64
C ALA A 85 -9.95 4.71 2.46
N PHE A 86 -10.87 4.52 1.50
CA PHE A 86 -10.64 3.73 0.31
C PHE A 86 -9.54 4.31 -0.58
N ILE A 87 -9.60 5.60 -0.94
CA ILE A 87 -8.57 6.24 -1.79
C ILE A 87 -7.21 6.27 -1.09
N SER A 88 -7.17 6.49 0.22
CA SER A 88 -5.95 6.39 1.02
C SER A 88 -5.33 5.00 0.94
N SER A 89 -6.17 3.95 1.01
CA SER A 89 -5.70 2.58 0.85
C SER A 89 -5.14 2.32 -0.56
N LEU A 90 -5.77 2.86 -1.62
CA LEU A 90 -5.29 2.72 -2.99
C LEU A 90 -3.91 3.36 -3.16
N HIS A 91 -3.77 4.58 -2.65
CA HIS A 91 -2.50 5.30 -2.67
C HIS A 91 -1.38 4.52 -1.98
N LEU A 92 -1.66 3.98 -0.80
CA LEU A 92 -0.70 3.16 -0.06
C LEU A 92 -0.36 1.87 -0.82
N ASN A 93 -1.32 1.17 -1.44
CA ASN A 93 -1.01 -0.01 -2.27
C ASN A 93 -0.09 0.34 -3.44
N PHE A 94 -0.40 1.41 -4.17
CA PHE A 94 0.42 1.84 -5.30
C PHE A 94 1.87 2.12 -4.90
N ARG A 95 2.08 2.71 -3.71
CA ARG A 95 3.43 2.92 -3.18
C ARG A 95 4.14 1.62 -2.85
N ILE A 96 3.43 0.64 -2.29
CA ILE A 96 4.00 -0.69 -2.05
C ILE A 96 4.41 -1.33 -3.37
N ASP A 97 3.55 -1.27 -4.41
CA ASP A 97 3.84 -1.82 -5.73
C ASP A 97 5.09 -1.17 -6.34
N ARG A 98 5.22 0.17 -6.26
CA ARG A 98 6.43 0.87 -6.74
C ARG A 98 7.69 0.44 -5.99
N ILE A 99 7.59 0.26 -4.67
CA ILE A 99 8.72 -0.26 -3.87
C ILE A 99 9.08 -1.68 -4.32
N HIS A 100 8.11 -2.56 -4.50
CA HIS A 100 8.33 -3.92 -4.99
C HIS A 100 8.97 -3.94 -6.38
N GLN A 101 8.47 -3.13 -7.33
CA GLN A 101 9.02 -3.05 -8.68
C GLN A 101 10.47 -2.54 -8.70
N HIS A 102 10.76 -1.53 -7.87
CA HIS A 102 12.13 -1.03 -7.72
C HIS A 102 13.06 -2.12 -7.18
N ILE A 103 12.68 -2.78 -6.07
CA ILE A 103 13.49 -3.85 -5.47
C ILE A 103 13.69 -5.00 -6.46
N LYS A 104 12.62 -5.46 -7.13
CA LYS A 104 12.72 -6.49 -8.18
C LYS A 104 13.72 -6.14 -9.27
N THR A 105 13.72 -4.87 -9.71
CA THR A 105 14.61 -4.41 -10.77
C THR A 105 16.06 -4.43 -10.31
N GLU A 106 16.34 -3.90 -9.13
CA GLU A 106 17.71 -3.87 -8.59
C GLU A 106 18.21 -5.28 -8.20
N THR A 107 17.37 -6.14 -7.61
CA THR A 107 17.73 -7.54 -7.32
C THR A 107 18.08 -8.30 -8.59
N ARG A 108 17.37 -8.10 -9.71
CA ARG A 108 17.74 -8.70 -10.99
C ARG A 108 19.10 -8.25 -11.50
N ARG A 109 19.48 -6.98 -11.29
CA ARG A 109 20.83 -6.49 -11.63
C ARG A 109 21.91 -7.16 -10.80
N VAL A 110 21.65 -7.42 -9.52
CA VAL A 110 22.58 -8.16 -8.65
C VAL A 110 22.69 -9.62 -9.09
N GLU A 111 21.58 -10.29 -9.39
CA GLU A 111 21.58 -11.66 -9.93
C GLU A 111 22.33 -11.80 -11.26
N ALA A 112 22.24 -10.79 -12.13
CA ALA A 112 22.99 -10.75 -13.38
C ALA A 112 24.51 -10.64 -13.14
N ARG A 113 24.92 -10.05 -12.01
CA ARG A 113 26.33 -9.93 -11.62
C ARG A 113 26.88 -11.16 -10.92
N THR A 114 26.13 -11.74 -9.99
CA THR A 114 26.55 -12.89 -9.16
C THR A 114 26.43 -14.22 -9.90
N GLY A 115 25.79 -14.24 -11.08
CA GLY A 115 25.54 -15.48 -11.83
C GLY A 115 24.59 -16.46 -11.13
N HIS A 116 24.02 -16.08 -9.97
CA HIS A 116 23.10 -16.90 -9.18
C HIS A 116 21.67 -16.89 -9.75
N HIS A 117 21.55 -17.00 -11.08
CA HIS A 117 20.28 -17.10 -11.78
C HIS A 117 20.18 -18.45 -12.50
N CYS A 118 19.16 -19.25 -12.16
CA CYS A 118 18.68 -20.32 -13.07
C CYS A 118 17.77 -19.77 -14.18
N PHE A 119 17.51 -18.45 -14.17
CA PHE A 119 16.60 -17.79 -15.10
C PHE A 119 17.40 -17.11 -16.22
N ASN A 120 17.54 -17.81 -17.34
CA ASN A 120 18.18 -17.36 -18.58
C ASN A 120 17.42 -16.23 -19.33
N SER A 121 16.67 -15.38 -18.64
CA SER A 121 15.84 -14.36 -19.31
C SER A 121 16.42 -12.94 -19.22
N LEU A 122 16.89 -12.50 -20.40
CA LEU A 122 17.18 -11.13 -20.84
C LEU A 122 18.50 -10.54 -20.33
N GLN A 123 19.35 -10.13 -21.28
CA GLN A 123 20.50 -9.24 -21.08
C GLN A 123 20.07 -8.03 -20.22
N GLN A 124 20.39 -8.06 -18.93
CA GLN A 124 20.29 -6.90 -18.05
C GLN A 124 21.69 -6.43 -17.67
N PHE A 125 21.83 -5.12 -17.52
CA PHE A 125 23.08 -4.52 -17.07
C PHE A 125 23.40 -5.01 -15.65
N PRO A 126 24.57 -5.63 -15.43
CA PRO A 126 25.00 -6.05 -14.09
C PRO A 126 25.04 -4.88 -13.12
N ALA A 127 24.74 -5.13 -11.84
CA ALA A 127 24.78 -4.10 -10.81
C ALA A 127 26.21 -3.50 -10.67
N PRO A 128 26.38 -2.16 -10.67
CA PRO A 128 27.66 -1.52 -10.40
C PRO A 128 28.01 -1.55 -8.90
N GLY A 129 29.24 -1.19 -8.53
CA GLY A 129 29.69 -1.05 -7.13
C GLY A 129 30.57 -2.20 -6.63
N ASP A 130 31.01 -2.16 -5.37
CA ASP A 130 31.72 -3.29 -4.76
C ASP A 130 30.76 -4.30 -4.08
N LEU A 131 31.26 -5.46 -3.66
CA LEU A 131 30.42 -6.49 -3.01
C LEU A 131 29.79 -5.98 -1.70
N ARG A 132 30.45 -5.07 -1.00
CA ARG A 132 29.96 -4.51 0.28
C ARG A 132 28.78 -3.56 0.06
N GLU A 133 28.83 -2.73 -0.97
CA GLU A 133 27.75 -1.85 -1.40
C GLU A 133 26.52 -2.66 -1.84
N LEU A 134 26.74 -3.77 -2.57
CA LEU A 134 25.66 -4.66 -2.96
C LEU A 134 25.00 -5.35 -1.76
N LEU A 135 25.80 -5.85 -0.80
CA LEU A 135 25.28 -6.46 0.42
C LEU A 135 24.49 -5.46 1.26
N ALA A 136 25.01 -4.24 1.42
CA ALA A 136 24.31 -3.16 2.11
C ALA A 136 22.98 -2.81 1.42
N THR A 137 22.97 -2.78 0.08
CA THR A 137 21.76 -2.55 -0.72
C THR A 137 20.72 -3.64 -0.51
N MET A 138 21.12 -4.92 -0.60
CA MET A 138 20.21 -6.05 -0.38
C MET A 138 19.67 -6.09 1.06
N SER A 139 20.52 -5.83 2.05
CA SER A 139 20.10 -5.70 3.46
C SER A 139 19.11 -4.54 3.67
N GLY A 140 19.34 -3.42 3.01
CA GLY A 140 18.42 -2.29 2.97
C GLY A 140 17.07 -2.66 2.35
N PHE A 141 17.06 -3.46 1.28
CA PHE A 141 15.82 -3.97 0.69
C PHE A 141 15.06 -4.92 1.60
N ALA A 142 15.74 -5.86 2.28
CA ALA A 142 15.11 -6.73 3.27
C ALA A 142 14.44 -5.90 4.38
N THR A 143 15.14 -4.88 4.89
CA THR A 143 14.60 -3.96 5.90
C THR A 143 13.39 -3.19 5.36
N LYS A 144 13.46 -2.69 4.12
CA LYS A 144 12.37 -1.95 3.48
C LYS A 144 11.14 -2.84 3.24
N LEU A 145 11.35 -4.08 2.82
CA LEU A 145 10.31 -5.10 2.65
C LEU A 145 9.65 -5.45 4.00
N ALA A 146 10.43 -5.58 5.07
CA ALA A 146 9.91 -5.83 6.41
C ALA A 146 9.07 -4.63 6.92
N GLY A 147 9.48 -3.40 6.60
CA GLY A 147 8.80 -2.16 6.98
C GLY A 147 7.54 -1.83 6.18
N THR A 148 7.21 -2.59 5.13
CA THR A 148 6.02 -2.36 4.30
C THR A 148 4.73 -2.62 5.09
N THR A 149 3.89 -1.58 5.28
CA THR A 149 2.74 -1.57 6.21
C THR A 149 1.49 -2.34 5.73
N ARG A 150 1.63 -3.61 5.35
CA ARG A 150 0.51 -4.45 4.85
C ARG A 150 -0.57 -4.73 5.90
N LYS A 151 -0.20 -4.80 7.18
CA LYS A 151 -1.14 -4.97 8.30
C LYS A 151 -2.14 -3.81 8.38
N PHE A 152 -1.66 -2.58 8.15
CA PHE A 152 -2.50 -1.39 8.17
C PHE A 152 -3.52 -1.41 7.02
N LEU A 153 -3.13 -1.78 5.80
CA LEU A 153 -4.06 -1.90 4.67
C LEU A 153 -5.18 -2.92 4.92
N ARG A 154 -4.83 -4.08 5.49
CA ARG A 154 -5.83 -5.09 5.90
C ARG A 154 -6.84 -4.51 6.88
N GLU A 155 -6.35 -3.74 7.85
CA GLU A 155 -7.18 -3.10 8.86
C GLU A 155 -8.08 -2.01 8.26
N VAL A 156 -7.58 -1.20 7.32
CA VAL A 156 -8.39 -0.23 6.58
C VAL A 156 -9.51 -0.92 5.79
N TYR A 157 -9.24 -2.00 5.07
CA TYR A 157 -10.29 -2.72 4.34
C TYR A 157 -11.30 -3.38 5.26
N ARG A 158 -10.85 -3.96 6.39
CA ARG A 158 -11.73 -4.52 7.41
C ARG A 158 -12.64 -3.44 7.98
N PHE A 159 -12.08 -2.28 8.31
CA PHE A 159 -12.83 -1.13 8.81
C PHE A 159 -13.89 -0.67 7.81
N ILE A 160 -13.53 -0.46 6.54
CA ILE A 160 -14.48 -0.05 5.49
C ILE A 160 -15.62 -1.08 5.38
N HIS A 161 -15.30 -2.37 5.36
CA HIS A 161 -16.30 -3.44 5.31
C HIS A 161 -17.22 -3.44 6.54
N THR A 162 -16.69 -3.21 7.74
CA THR A 162 -17.49 -3.06 8.96
C THR A 162 -18.43 -1.87 8.85
N GLN A 163 -17.97 -0.71 8.36
CA GLN A 163 -18.82 0.48 8.20
C GLN A 163 -19.91 0.28 7.14
N ILE A 164 -19.61 -0.43 6.04
CA ILE A 164 -20.60 -0.82 5.02
C ILE A 164 -21.65 -1.76 5.60
N ASN A 165 -21.33 -2.60 6.59
CA ASN A 165 -22.31 -3.51 7.18
C ASN A 165 -23.07 -2.86 8.35
N SER A 166 -22.40 -2.08 9.20
CA SER A 166 -23.00 -1.47 10.40
C SER A 166 -24.01 -0.37 10.07
N ASN A 167 -23.80 0.38 8.98
CA ASN A 167 -24.76 1.40 8.56
C ASN A 167 -26.05 0.79 7.95
N TYR A 168 -26.08 -0.54 7.73
CA TYR A 168 -27.09 -1.23 6.94
C TYR A 168 -27.73 -2.42 7.66
N ASP A 169 -27.46 -2.60 8.95
CA ASP A 169 -28.05 -3.68 9.74
C ASP A 169 -29.51 -3.35 10.06
N GLY A 170 -30.43 -3.91 9.28
CA GLY A 170 -31.87 -4.12 9.53
C GLY A 170 -32.76 -2.89 9.78
N HIS A 171 -32.41 -2.04 10.74
CA HIS A 171 -33.25 -0.95 11.26
C HIS A 171 -33.12 0.36 10.46
N LYS A 172 -32.08 0.53 9.63
CA LYS A 172 -31.88 1.69 8.74
C LYS A 172 -32.14 1.39 7.26
N SER A 173 -32.46 0.14 6.93
CA SER A 173 -32.66 -0.32 5.55
C SER A 173 -33.84 0.38 4.85
N ASP A 174 -34.82 0.88 5.60
CA ASP A 174 -36.01 1.53 5.06
C ASP A 174 -35.78 3.02 4.71
N LEU A 175 -34.66 3.61 5.14
CA LEU A 175 -34.32 5.02 4.88
C LEU A 175 -33.33 5.19 3.71
N ILE A 176 -32.73 4.09 3.25
CA ILE A 176 -31.63 4.11 2.28
C ILE A 176 -32.11 3.54 0.94
N GLU A 177 -32.76 4.39 0.13
CA GLU A 177 -33.28 4.00 -1.18
C GLU A 177 -32.23 4.08 -2.31
N GLY A 178 -32.35 3.15 -3.26
CA GLY A 178 -31.81 3.25 -4.62
C GLY A 178 -30.31 3.47 -4.76
N GLU A 179 -29.87 4.71 -4.65
CA GLU A 179 -28.51 5.16 -5.00
C GLU A 179 -27.48 4.83 -3.93
N GLU A 180 -27.75 5.13 -2.66
CA GLU A 180 -26.84 4.83 -1.57
C GLU A 180 -26.58 3.33 -1.42
N ARG A 181 -27.63 2.50 -1.58
CA ARG A 181 -27.50 1.04 -1.62
C ARG A 181 -26.60 0.57 -2.77
N ARG A 182 -26.71 1.18 -3.95
CA ARG A 182 -25.81 0.90 -5.09
C ARG A 182 -24.37 1.33 -4.77
N ASN A 183 -24.17 2.51 -4.19
CA ASN A 183 -22.86 3.04 -3.82
C ASN A 183 -22.16 2.10 -2.82
N CYS A 184 -22.89 1.55 -1.85
CA CYS A 184 -22.37 0.57 -0.90
C CYS A 184 -22.04 -0.77 -1.53
N MET A 185 -22.91 -1.28 -2.43
CA MET A 185 -22.61 -2.51 -3.17
C MET A 185 -21.35 -2.34 -4.03
N ASP A 186 -21.22 -1.21 -4.72
CA ASP A 186 -20.05 -0.90 -5.54
C ASP A 186 -18.79 -0.73 -4.69
N MET A 187 -18.86 0.02 -3.59
CA MET A 187 -17.75 0.15 -2.64
C MET A 187 -17.35 -1.23 -2.09
N GLY A 188 -18.31 -2.05 -1.70
CA GLY A 188 -18.07 -3.41 -1.20
C GLY A 188 -17.37 -4.31 -2.24
N LYS A 189 -17.75 -4.21 -3.52
CA LYS A 189 -17.05 -4.92 -4.61
C LYS A 189 -15.60 -4.45 -4.75
N GLN A 190 -15.38 -3.13 -4.73
CA GLN A 190 -14.04 -2.55 -4.86
C GLN A 190 -13.14 -2.93 -3.67
N VAL A 191 -13.66 -2.90 -2.46
CA VAL A 191 -12.94 -3.33 -1.25
C VAL A 191 -12.56 -4.81 -1.33
N ARG A 192 -13.49 -5.69 -1.75
CA ARG A 192 -13.19 -7.12 -1.92
C ARG A 192 -12.10 -7.36 -2.97
N LEU A 193 -12.16 -6.65 -4.10
CA LEU A 193 -11.11 -6.72 -5.12
C LEU A 193 -9.76 -6.31 -4.54
N MET A 194 -9.71 -5.22 -3.78
CA MET A 194 -8.46 -4.76 -3.17
C MET A 194 -7.94 -5.69 -2.07
N GLN A 195 -8.82 -6.33 -1.29
CA GLN A 195 -8.42 -7.37 -0.34
C GLN A 195 -7.80 -8.57 -1.05
N HIS A 196 -8.37 -8.99 -2.17
CA HIS A 196 -7.80 -10.07 -2.98
C HIS A 196 -6.44 -9.67 -3.56
N ARG A 197 -6.30 -8.45 -4.09
CA ARG A 197 -5.01 -7.93 -4.59
C ARG A 197 -3.97 -7.86 -3.47
N LEU A 198 -4.34 -7.42 -2.28
CA LEU A 198 -3.44 -7.39 -1.12
C LEU A 198 -2.94 -8.80 -0.75
N ALA A 199 -3.80 -9.83 -0.87
CA ALA A 199 -3.39 -11.23 -0.67
C ALA A 199 -2.40 -11.70 -1.75
N MET A 200 -2.63 -11.34 -3.02
CA MET A 200 -1.68 -11.65 -4.09
C MET A 200 -0.34 -10.91 -3.94
N GLN A 201 -0.39 -9.64 -3.52
CA GLN A 201 0.79 -8.83 -3.24
C GLN A 201 1.60 -9.39 -2.05
N HIS A 202 0.97 -10.13 -1.13
CA HIS A 202 1.67 -10.83 -0.07
C HIS A 202 2.56 -11.95 -0.62
N LEU A 203 2.02 -12.78 -1.52
CA LEU A 203 2.79 -13.84 -2.19
C LEU A 203 3.96 -13.25 -3.00
N GLU A 204 3.70 -12.14 -3.70
CA GLU A 204 4.74 -11.45 -4.47
C GLU A 204 5.86 -10.92 -3.58
N HIS A 205 5.52 -10.34 -2.42
CA HIS A 205 6.49 -9.88 -1.45
C HIS A 205 7.35 -11.01 -0.90
N ASP A 206 6.73 -12.13 -0.51
CA ASP A 206 7.45 -13.27 0.05
C ASP A 206 8.43 -13.84 -0.98
N PHE A 207 8.03 -13.89 -2.25
CA PHE A 207 8.89 -14.26 -3.36
C PHE A 207 10.06 -13.28 -3.56
N ILE A 208 9.83 -11.96 -3.48
CA ILE A 208 10.91 -10.97 -3.57
C ILE A 208 11.88 -11.10 -2.40
N LEU A 209 11.36 -11.26 -1.18
CA LEU A 209 12.16 -11.39 0.03
C LEU A 209 13.10 -12.59 -0.05
N ALA A 210 12.57 -13.76 -0.44
CA ALA A 210 13.38 -14.96 -0.64
C ALA A 210 14.53 -14.72 -1.65
N ARG A 211 14.27 -13.98 -2.74
CA ARG A 211 15.31 -13.64 -3.72
C ARG A 211 16.36 -12.69 -3.15
N VAL A 212 15.95 -11.68 -2.39
CA VAL A 212 16.88 -10.77 -1.71
C VAL A 212 17.77 -11.55 -0.74
N GLU A 213 17.20 -12.46 0.05
CA GLU A 213 17.96 -13.30 0.99
C GLU A 213 18.98 -14.21 0.29
N VAL A 214 18.60 -14.85 -0.82
CA VAL A 214 19.53 -15.64 -1.64
C VAL A 214 20.69 -14.78 -2.14
N GLN A 215 20.42 -13.56 -2.61
CA GLN A 215 21.49 -12.67 -3.07
C GLN A 215 22.36 -12.12 -1.93
N MET A 216 21.80 -11.88 -0.74
CA MET A 216 22.59 -11.52 0.44
C MET A 216 23.61 -12.62 0.78
N ASN A 217 23.18 -13.88 0.74
CA ASN A 217 24.06 -15.02 1.02
C ASN A 217 25.12 -15.19 -0.07
N ALA A 218 24.74 -15.13 -1.34
CA ALA A 218 25.66 -15.26 -2.47
C ALA A 218 26.77 -14.19 -2.46
N VAL A 219 26.39 -12.92 -2.30
CA VAL A 219 27.34 -11.80 -2.22
C VAL A 219 28.22 -11.91 -0.96
N GLY A 220 27.66 -12.39 0.15
CA GLY A 220 28.40 -12.64 1.38
C GLY A 220 29.48 -13.73 1.20
N GLU A 221 29.15 -14.84 0.55
CA GLU A 221 30.06 -15.95 0.29
C GLU A 221 31.17 -15.56 -0.71
N GLU A 222 30.85 -14.84 -1.79
CA GLU A 222 31.85 -14.28 -2.72
C GLU A 222 32.81 -13.29 -2.01
N GLY A 223 32.30 -12.49 -1.09
CA GLY A 223 33.10 -11.60 -0.25
C GLY A 223 34.09 -12.35 0.64
N ILE A 224 33.69 -13.50 1.19
CA ILE A 224 34.57 -14.31 2.04
C ILE A 224 35.68 -14.99 1.21
N LEU A 225 35.35 -15.51 0.03
CA LEU A 225 36.30 -16.18 -0.86
C LEU A 225 37.36 -15.22 -1.41
N SER A 226 36.97 -14.00 -1.78
CA SER A 226 37.90 -12.94 -2.24
C SER A 226 38.90 -12.49 -1.15
N ILE A 227 38.46 -12.41 0.12
CA ILE A 227 39.35 -12.08 1.25
C ILE A 227 40.34 -13.23 1.52
N GLN A 228 39.93 -14.48 1.30
CA GLN A 228 40.82 -15.63 1.45
C GLN A 228 41.87 -15.71 0.34
N SER A 229 41.51 -15.39 -0.92
CA SER A 229 42.47 -15.37 -2.03
C SER A 229 43.52 -14.27 -1.88
N ASP A 230 43.16 -13.08 -1.41
CA ASP A 230 44.12 -11.98 -1.19
C ASP A 230 45.11 -12.28 -0.04
N ARG A 231 44.71 -13.09 0.95
CA ARG A 231 45.61 -13.52 2.03
C ARG A 231 46.63 -14.57 1.58
N THR A 232 46.30 -15.38 0.58
CA THR A 232 47.23 -16.39 0.04
C THR A 232 48.31 -15.83 -0.89
N TYR A 233 48.15 -14.61 -1.42
CA TYR A 233 49.17 -13.95 -2.27
C TYR A 233 50.19 -13.10 -1.48
N HIS A 234 50.06 -13.02 -0.16
CA HIS A 234 50.96 -12.26 0.73
C HIS A 234 51.73 -13.12 1.74
N GLN A 235 51.86 -14.43 1.49
CA GLN A 235 52.80 -15.32 2.18
C GLN A 235 53.87 -15.79 1.20
#